data_AF-A0A7S3WQL1-F1
#
_entry.id   AF-A0A7S3WQL1-F1
#
_cell.length_a   1.000
_cell.length_b   1.000
_cell.length_c   1.000
_cell.angle_alpha   90.00
_cell.angle_beta   90.00
_cell.angle_gamma   90.00
#
_symmetry.space_group_name_H-M   'P 1'
#
loop_
_entity.id
_entity.type
_entity.pdbx_description
1 polymer ?
#
loop_
_entity_poly.entity_id
_entity_poly.type
_entity_poly.pdbx_seq_one_letter_code
_entity_poly.pdbx_strand_id
1 'polypeptide(L)'
;RKDNVEIYEQTSVANYSVPGSRSSPMVVTLKSSDPSVPSELECDIFLAAIGRKPNVSGFGIEDLGVQLAPRGGHIEVNGRFETSVSGIYACGDVIGPPSLASTSVYQAQGAVIHMFDEGSHVNRATFPVGMWTTPEAAYYGLTKE
;
A
#
# COMPACT_ATOMS: atom_id res chain seq x y z
N ARG A 1 3.12 26.89 3.20
CA ARG A 1 3.98 25.83 3.78
C ARG A 1 4.39 26.34 5.16
N LYS A 2 3.90 25.73 6.25
CA LYS A 2 4.07 26.29 7.62
C LYS A 2 4.99 25.47 8.53
N ASP A 3 5.41 24.27 8.11
CA ASP A 3 6.06 23.30 9.02
C ASP A 3 7.46 22.89 8.59
N ASN A 4 8.21 23.74 7.87
CA ASN A 4 9.55 23.44 7.35
C ASN A 4 9.65 22.16 6.50
N VAL A 5 8.55 21.77 5.85
CA VAL A 5 8.51 20.65 4.91
C VAL A 5 8.76 21.16 3.50
N GLU A 6 9.84 20.68 2.90
CA GLU A 6 10.15 20.85 1.48
C GLU A 6 9.57 19.68 0.68
N ILE A 7 8.86 20.01 -0.40
CA ILE A 7 8.25 19.01 -1.28
C ILE A 7 8.76 19.28 -2.69
N TYR A 8 9.41 18.25 -3.24
CA TYR A 8 9.90 18.19 -4.62
C TYR A 8 9.04 17.22 -5.41
N GLU A 9 8.03 17.74 -6.09
CA GLU A 9 7.17 16.95 -6.98
C GLU A 9 7.87 16.68 -8.32
N GLN A 10 7.33 15.76 -9.13
CA GLN A 10 7.90 15.40 -10.44
C GLN A 10 9.40 15.08 -10.40
N THR A 11 9.86 14.60 -9.24
CA THR A 11 11.26 14.33 -8.92
C THR A 11 11.39 12.85 -8.57
N SER A 12 12.47 12.22 -9.00
CA SER A 12 12.77 10.82 -8.71
C SER A 12 14.13 10.69 -8.02
N VAL A 13 14.27 9.69 -7.14
CA VAL A 13 15.56 9.32 -6.57
C VAL A 13 16.28 8.43 -7.57
N ALA A 14 17.44 8.87 -8.06
CA ALA A 14 18.25 8.14 -9.02
C ALA A 14 19.21 7.16 -8.33
N ASN A 15 19.81 7.59 -7.21
CA ASN A 15 20.74 6.78 -6.43
C ASN A 15 20.81 7.30 -4.98
N TYR A 16 21.40 6.51 -4.09
CA TYR A 16 21.76 6.94 -2.75
C TYR A 16 23.10 6.34 -2.32
N SER A 17 23.84 7.06 -1.48
CA SER A 17 25.09 6.62 -0.87
C SER A 17 24.94 6.56 0.64
N VAL A 18 25.27 5.41 1.22
CA VAL A 18 25.31 5.21 2.67
C VAL A 18 26.77 5.25 3.13
N PRO A 19 27.16 6.16 4.03
CA PRO A 19 28.53 6.24 4.49
C PRO A 19 28.88 5.07 5.41
N GLY A 20 30.16 4.68 5.43
CA GLY A 20 30.67 3.65 6.33
C GLY A 20 30.73 4.07 7.81
N SER A 21 30.57 5.36 8.10
CA SER A 21 30.53 5.93 9.45
C SER A 21 29.28 6.80 9.61
N ARG A 22 28.67 6.75 10.81
CA ARG A 22 27.56 7.63 11.21
C ARG A 22 27.95 9.10 11.37
N SER A 23 29.25 9.42 11.32
CA SER A 23 29.75 10.80 11.38
C SER A 23 29.63 11.55 10.04
N SER A 24 29.24 10.88 8.96
CA SER A 24 29.04 11.46 7.64
C SER A 24 27.57 11.30 7.24
N PRO A 25 26.99 12.23 6.46
CA PRO A 25 25.61 12.15 6.04
C PRO A 25 25.44 11.12 4.91
N MET A 26 24.22 10.58 4.79
CA MET A 26 23.78 9.91 3.56
C MET A 26 23.60 10.95 2.46
N VAL A 27 23.89 10.57 1.21
CA VAL A 27 23.68 11.43 0.04
C VAL A 27 22.64 10.78 -0.86
N VAL A 28 21.60 11.53 -1.22
CA VAL A 28 20.53 11.09 -2.12
C VAL A 28 20.62 11.89 -3.41
N THR A 29 20.86 11.23 -4.54
CA THR A 29 20.91 11.86 -5.85
C THR A 29 19.50 11.94 -6.43
N LEU A 30 19.06 13.15 -6.75
CA LEU A 30 17.75 13.43 -7.33
C LEU A 30 17.84 13.65 -8.84
N LYS A 31 16.78 13.27 -9.53
CA LYS A 31 16.56 13.58 -10.94
C LYS A 31 15.24 14.33 -11.08
N SER A 32 15.33 15.58 -11.52
CA SER A 32 14.21 16.46 -11.82
C SER A 32 14.45 17.23 -13.11
N SER A 33 13.38 17.61 -13.81
CA SER A 33 13.43 18.59 -14.91
C SER A 33 13.38 20.03 -14.41
N ASP A 34 13.02 20.24 -13.14
CA ASP A 34 12.98 21.56 -12.52
C ASP A 34 14.39 21.95 -12.02
N PRO A 35 14.99 23.02 -12.57
CA PRO A 35 16.34 23.45 -12.21
C PRO A 35 16.46 23.99 -10.78
N SER A 36 15.34 24.25 -10.09
CA SER A 36 15.34 24.67 -8.69
C SER A 36 15.53 23.51 -7.72
N VAL A 37 15.36 22.27 -8.17
CA VAL A 37 15.55 21.07 -7.35
C VAL A 37 17.05 20.75 -7.28
N PRO A 38 17.64 20.59 -6.08
CA PRO A 38 19.04 20.24 -5.96
C PRO A 38 19.31 18.86 -6.55
N SER A 39 20.47 18.68 -7.19
CA SER A 39 20.88 17.39 -7.75
C SER A 39 21.20 16.35 -6.66
N GLU A 40 21.56 16.80 -5.46
CA GLU A 40 21.87 15.97 -4.31
C GLU A 40 21.29 16.55 -3.02
N LEU A 41 20.85 15.67 -2.13
CA LEU A 41 20.44 16.00 -0.77
C LEU A 41 21.28 15.21 0.23
N GLU A 42 21.81 15.90 1.24
CA GLU A 42 22.42 15.27 2.40
C GLU A 42 21.37 15.04 3.48
N CYS A 43 21.32 13.85 4.06
CA CYS A 43 20.43 13.54 5.18
C CYS A 43 21.03 12.54 6.16
N ASP A 44 20.59 12.59 7.41
CA ASP A 44 20.97 11.58 8.42
C ASP A 44 20.12 10.31 8.32
N ILE A 45 18.88 10.46 7.84
CA ILE A 45 17.88 9.39 7.76
C ILE A 45 17.18 9.47 6.41
N PHE A 46 17.01 8.31 5.77
CA PHE A 46 16.21 8.14 4.57
C PHE A 46 15.02 7.21 4.84
N LEU A 47 13.80 7.70 4.57
CA LEU A 47 12.57 6.92 4.67
C LEU A 47 12.01 6.62 3.26
N ALA A 48 12.03 5.36 2.86
CA ALA A 48 11.42 4.91 1.62
C ALA A 48 9.93 4.55 1.84
N ALA A 49 9.03 5.48 1.52
CA ALA A 49 7.58 5.28 1.62
C ALA A 49 6.90 5.15 0.23
N ILE A 50 7.45 4.30 -0.63
CA ILE A 50 7.06 4.19 -2.07
C ILE A 50 5.82 3.33 -2.34
N GLY A 51 5.19 2.78 -1.31
CA GLY A 51 4.04 1.89 -1.41
C GLY A 51 4.26 0.55 -0.71
N ARG A 52 3.29 -0.36 -0.90
CA ARG A 52 3.23 -1.67 -0.26
C ARG A 52 3.06 -2.76 -1.32
N LYS A 53 3.49 -3.98 -1.01
CA LYS A 53 3.26 -5.18 -1.80
C LYS A 53 2.58 -6.24 -0.94
N PRO A 54 1.70 -7.08 -1.51
CA PRO A 54 1.10 -8.18 -0.77
C PRO A 54 2.19 -9.18 -0.36
N ASN A 55 2.13 -9.65 0.88
CA ASN A 55 3.03 -10.70 1.37
C ASN A 55 2.38 -12.07 1.13
N VAL A 56 2.64 -12.67 -0.03
CA VAL A 56 1.98 -13.88 -0.53
C VAL A 56 2.97 -14.98 -0.91
N SER A 57 4.09 -15.08 -0.20
CA SER A 57 5.14 -16.05 -0.52
C SER A 57 5.76 -16.65 0.74
N GLY A 58 6.28 -17.87 0.63
CA GLY A 58 7.05 -18.51 1.71
C GLY A 58 6.21 -19.26 2.75
N PHE A 59 4.95 -19.51 2.44
CA PHE A 59 4.02 -20.28 3.29
C PHE A 59 3.17 -21.28 2.48
N GLY A 60 3.65 -21.69 1.30
CA GLY A 60 3.09 -22.80 0.52
C GLY A 60 1.85 -22.44 -0.31
N ILE A 61 1.54 -21.15 -0.49
CA ILE A 61 0.40 -20.72 -1.30
C ILE A 61 0.60 -21.06 -2.79
N GLU A 62 1.86 -21.07 -3.22
CA GLU A 62 2.29 -21.47 -4.56
C GLU A 62 1.96 -22.95 -4.84
N ASP A 63 2.10 -23.81 -3.83
CA ASP A 63 1.82 -25.24 -3.91
C ASP A 63 0.32 -25.57 -3.87
N LEU A 64 -0.49 -24.68 -3.26
CA LEU A 64 -1.94 -24.84 -3.17
C LEU A 64 -2.67 -24.55 -4.50
N GLY A 65 -2.00 -23.93 -5.47
CA GLY A 65 -2.62 -23.56 -6.75
C GLY A 65 -3.58 -22.35 -6.64
N VAL A 66 -3.42 -21.53 -5.60
CA VAL A 66 -4.15 -20.26 -5.47
C VAL A 66 -3.67 -19.28 -6.55
N GLN A 67 -4.61 -18.74 -7.31
CA GLN A 67 -4.33 -17.78 -8.38
C GLN A 67 -3.96 -16.43 -7.80
N LEU A 68 -2.88 -15.86 -8.33
CA LEU A 68 -2.45 -14.49 -8.05
C LEU A 68 -2.71 -13.61 -9.26
N ALA A 69 -3.12 -12.38 -9.01
CA ALA A 69 -3.34 -11.37 -10.04
C ALA A 69 -2.04 -11.14 -10.82
N PRO A 70 -2.06 -11.19 -12.17
CA PRO A 70 -0.85 -11.03 -13.00
C PRO A 70 -0.12 -9.72 -12.74
N ARG A 71 -0.86 -8.69 -12.33
CA ARG A 71 -0.34 -7.38 -11.94
C ARG A 71 -0.48 -7.20 -10.43
N GLY A 72 0.64 -6.93 -9.77
CA GLY A 72 0.68 -6.62 -8.33
C GLY A 72 0.76 -7.83 -7.40
N GLY A 73 0.53 -9.05 -7.89
CA GLY A 73 0.75 -10.28 -7.12
C GLY A 73 -0.20 -10.46 -5.95
N HIS A 74 -1.41 -9.91 -6.02
CA HIS A 74 -2.45 -10.08 -5.00
C HIS A 74 -3.15 -11.43 -5.18
N ILE A 75 -3.71 -11.99 -4.12
CA ILE A 75 -4.57 -13.19 -4.22
C ILE A 75 -5.86 -12.81 -4.94
N GLU A 76 -6.20 -13.53 -6.01
CA GLU A 76 -7.49 -13.37 -6.66
C GLU A 76 -8.59 -14.00 -5.80
N VAL A 77 -9.66 -13.23 -5.58
CA VAL A 77 -10.84 -13.68 -4.86
C VAL A 77 -12.10 -13.34 -5.62
N ASN A 78 -13.14 -14.17 -5.47
CA ASN A 78 -14.46 -13.92 -6.01
C ASN A 78 -15.26 -12.95 -5.10
N GLY A 79 -16.53 -12.71 -5.44
CA GLY A 79 -17.42 -11.82 -4.66
C GLY A 79 -17.70 -12.29 -3.22
N ARG A 80 -17.38 -13.54 -2.88
CA ARG A 80 -17.47 -14.14 -1.54
C ARG A 80 -16.15 -14.08 -0.77
N PHE A 81 -15.11 -13.44 -1.32
CA PHE A 81 -13.74 -13.47 -0.81
C PHE A 81 -13.07 -14.86 -0.82
N GLU A 82 -13.63 -15.80 -1.58
CA GLU A 82 -13.06 -17.13 -1.78
C GLU A 82 -12.04 -17.10 -2.93
N THR A 83 -10.92 -17.80 -2.75
CA THR A 83 -9.85 -17.89 -3.75
C THR A 83 -10.23 -18.84 -4.91
N SER A 84 -9.31 -19.06 -5.85
CA SER A 84 -9.47 -20.09 -6.89
C SER A 84 -9.51 -21.53 -6.33
N VAL A 85 -9.10 -21.74 -5.08
CA VAL A 85 -9.15 -23.03 -4.40
C VAL A 85 -10.33 -23.01 -3.43
N SER A 86 -11.28 -23.92 -3.63
CA SER A 86 -12.51 -23.94 -2.84
C SER A 86 -12.23 -24.20 -1.35
N GLY A 87 -12.94 -23.48 -0.50
CA GLY A 87 -12.77 -23.52 0.95
C GLY A 87 -11.61 -22.66 1.48
N ILE A 88 -10.81 -22.06 0.60
CA ILE A 88 -9.75 -21.11 0.97
C ILE A 88 -10.23 -19.69 0.68
N TYR A 89 -10.12 -18.80 1.67
CA TYR A 89 -10.57 -17.41 1.60
C TYR A 89 -9.40 -16.47 1.90
N ALA A 90 -9.49 -15.23 1.38
CA ALA A 90 -8.50 -14.20 1.64
C ALA A 90 -9.14 -12.81 1.78
N CYS A 91 -8.55 -11.94 2.60
CA CYS A 91 -9.04 -10.58 2.84
C CYS A 91 -7.88 -9.64 3.21
N GLY A 92 -8.14 -8.33 3.16
CA GLY A 92 -7.18 -7.28 3.50
C GLY A 92 -6.14 -7.02 2.41
N ASP A 93 -4.98 -6.50 2.80
CA ASP A 93 -3.93 -6.04 1.88
C ASP A 93 -3.50 -7.09 0.83
N VAL A 94 -3.65 -8.38 1.14
CA VAL A 94 -3.26 -9.46 0.22
C VAL A 94 -4.20 -9.63 -0.98
N ILE A 95 -5.43 -9.10 -0.92
CA ILE A 95 -6.40 -9.14 -2.04
C ILE A 95 -6.47 -7.82 -2.82
N GLY A 96 -5.59 -6.86 -2.51
CA GLY A 96 -5.48 -5.59 -3.21
C GLY A 96 -6.13 -4.39 -2.51
N PRO A 97 -6.15 -3.22 -3.17
CA PRO A 97 -6.63 -1.98 -2.58
C PRO A 97 -8.15 -1.94 -2.36
N PRO A 98 -8.64 -1.12 -1.41
CA PRO A 98 -7.87 -0.20 -0.57
C PRO A 98 -7.24 -0.89 0.65
N SER A 99 -5.90 -0.77 0.79
CA SER A 99 -5.09 -1.35 1.86
C SER A 99 -5.21 -0.56 3.17
N LEU A 100 -6.37 -0.68 3.83
CA LEU A 100 -6.68 -0.03 5.10
C LEU A 100 -7.08 -1.09 6.13
N ALA A 101 -6.75 -0.82 7.40
CA ALA A 101 -7.09 -1.72 8.50
C ALA A 101 -8.61 -1.95 8.62
N SER A 102 -9.42 -0.88 8.53
CA SER A 102 -10.88 -0.97 8.58
C SER A 102 -11.46 -1.73 7.39
N THR A 103 -10.91 -1.54 6.19
CA THR A 103 -11.28 -2.33 5.00
C THR A 103 -10.99 -3.81 5.22
N SER A 104 -9.81 -4.15 5.75
CA SER A 104 -9.41 -5.53 6.01
C SER A 104 -10.37 -6.23 6.98
N VAL A 105 -10.76 -5.54 8.06
CA VAL A 105 -11.74 -6.06 9.03
C VAL A 105 -13.10 -6.29 8.36
N TYR A 106 -13.57 -5.36 7.54
CA TYR A 106 -14.84 -5.49 6.82
C TYR A 106 -14.83 -6.68 5.86
N GLN A 107 -13.76 -6.83 5.07
CA GLN A 107 -13.59 -7.96 4.16
C GLN A 107 -13.50 -9.30 4.91
N ALA A 108 -12.81 -9.34 6.05
CA ALA A 108 -12.72 -10.53 6.89
C ALA A 108 -14.09 -10.98 7.42
N GLN A 109 -14.92 -10.03 7.87
CA GLN A 109 -16.29 -10.31 8.27
C GLN A 109 -17.10 -10.92 7.12
N GLY A 110 -16.99 -10.35 5.91
CA GLY A 110 -17.63 -10.91 4.71
C GLY A 110 -17.14 -12.31 4.36
N ALA A 111 -15.83 -12.56 4.41
CA ALA A 111 -15.26 -13.87 4.14
C ALA A 111 -15.81 -14.94 5.11
N VAL A 112 -15.86 -14.63 6.41
CA VAL A 112 -16.40 -15.55 7.42
C VAL A 112 -17.90 -15.79 7.24
N ILE A 113 -18.69 -14.74 7.02
CA ILE A 113 -20.13 -14.85 6.71
C ILE A 113 -20.36 -15.78 5.51
N HIS A 114 -19.59 -15.60 4.44
CA HIS A 114 -19.71 -16.43 3.25
C HIS A 114 -19.15 -17.84 3.42
N MET A 115 -18.19 -18.06 4.32
CA MET A 115 -17.67 -19.38 4.65
C MET A 115 -18.74 -20.26 5.33
N PHE A 116 -19.56 -19.68 6.19
CA PHE A 116 -20.62 -20.40 6.92
C PHE A 116 -22.01 -20.28 6.28
N ASP A 117 -22.14 -19.54 5.19
CA ASP A 117 -23.41 -19.24 4.52
C ASP A 117 -24.42 -18.53 5.45
N GLU A 118 -23.92 -17.74 6.39
CA GLU A 118 -24.71 -17.07 7.43
C GLU A 118 -25.04 -15.62 7.07
N GLY A 119 -26.11 -15.44 6.30
CA GLY A 119 -26.68 -14.12 6.04
C GLY A 119 -26.08 -13.43 4.81
N SER A 120 -26.08 -12.09 4.84
CA SER A 120 -25.64 -11.29 3.69
C SER A 120 -24.54 -10.31 4.10
N HIS A 121 -23.55 -10.19 3.23
CA HIS A 121 -22.50 -9.19 3.35
C HIS A 121 -22.49 -8.35 2.08
N VAL A 122 -22.60 -7.03 2.23
CA VAL A 122 -22.59 -6.12 1.09
C VAL A 122 -21.15 -5.84 0.71
N ASN A 123 -20.74 -6.22 -0.50
CA ASN A 123 -19.44 -5.78 -0.98
C ASN A 123 -19.47 -4.27 -1.23
N ARG A 124 -18.67 -3.52 -0.48
CA ARG A 124 -18.59 -2.05 -0.58
C ARG A 124 -17.50 -1.68 -1.56
N ALA A 125 -17.85 -0.84 -2.53
CA ALA A 125 -16.90 -0.28 -3.48
C ALA A 125 -16.06 0.88 -2.90
N THR A 126 -16.46 1.44 -1.75
CA THR A 126 -15.86 2.67 -1.22
C THR A 126 -15.66 2.58 0.29
N PHE A 127 -14.48 2.98 0.73
CA PHE A 127 -14.08 3.03 2.14
C PHE A 127 -13.55 4.43 2.46
N PRO A 128 -13.79 4.96 3.66
CA PRO A 128 -13.24 6.25 4.07
C PRO A 128 -11.72 6.14 4.21
N VAL A 129 -11.02 7.20 3.77
CA VAL A 129 -9.57 7.31 3.88
C VAL A 129 -9.25 8.45 4.84
N GLY A 130 -8.34 8.19 5.80
CA GLY A 130 -7.88 9.16 6.78
C GLY A 130 -6.37 9.38 6.68
N MET A 131 -5.96 10.63 6.85
CA MET A 131 -4.58 11.09 6.94
C MET A 131 -4.39 11.82 8.28
N TRP A 132 -3.49 11.28 9.10
CA TRP A 132 -3.32 11.67 10.50
C TRP A 132 -2.23 12.74 10.69
N THR A 133 -2.21 13.75 9.81
CA THR A 133 -1.37 14.95 9.95
C THR A 133 -2.00 15.95 10.93
N THR A 134 -1.36 17.09 11.17
CA THR A 134 -1.96 18.22 11.88
C THR A 134 -1.96 19.46 10.97
N PRO A 135 -3.11 19.94 10.49
CA PRO A 135 -4.46 19.39 10.70
C PRO A 135 -4.64 18.02 10.03
N GLU A 136 -5.60 17.24 10.54
CA GLU A 136 -6.02 15.98 9.95
C GLU A 136 -6.75 16.21 8.62
N ALA A 137 -6.75 15.20 7.76
CA ALA A 137 -7.51 15.21 6.52
C ALA A 137 -8.19 13.86 6.28
N ALA A 138 -9.39 13.86 5.71
CA ALA A 138 -10.11 12.64 5.37
C ALA A 138 -11.02 12.87 4.16
N TYR A 139 -11.34 11.80 3.44
CA TYR A 139 -12.33 11.82 2.36
C TYR A 139 -13.10 10.49 2.26
N TYR A 140 -14.27 10.55 1.64
CA TYR A 140 -15.11 9.40 1.33
C TYR A 140 -15.90 9.69 0.05
N GLY A 141 -16.16 8.66 -0.74
CA GLY A 141 -16.86 8.80 -2.02
C GLY A 141 -15.92 9.09 -3.18
N LEU A 142 -16.49 9.62 -4.25
CA LEU A 142 -15.78 9.97 -5.48
C LEU A 142 -15.00 11.28 -5.29
N THR A 143 -13.86 11.39 -5.96
CA THR A 143 -13.16 12.67 -6.12
C THR A 143 -13.71 13.42 -7.34
N LYS A 144 -13.20 14.62 -7.61
CA LYS A 144 -13.74 15.48 -8.68
C LYS A 144 -13.29 15.03 -10.07
N GLU A 145 -12.09 14.47 -10.15
CA GLU A 145 -11.44 13.93 -11.35
C GLU A 145 -12.28 12.80 -11.98
#